data_AF-A0A8C4XGJ2-F1
#
_entry.id   AF-A0A8C4XGJ2-F1
#
_cell.length_a   1.000
_cell.length_b   1.000
_cell.length_c   1.000
_cell.angle_alpha   90.00
_cell.angle_beta   90.00
_cell.angle_gamma   90.00
#
_symmetry.space_group_name_H-M   'P 1'
#
loop_
_entity.id
_entity.type
_entity.pdbx_description
1 polymer ?
#
loop_
_entity_poly.entity_id
_entity_poly.type
_entity_poly.pdbx_seq_one_letter_code
_entity_poly.pdbx_strand_id
1 'polypeptide(L)' 'VIEPDCDQYDTHGCARSWDPVCGTNGRSYDNECFLCSDIVSQRDSMMVTDKASLSFYLALLLCGSEV' A
#
# COMPACT_ATOMS: atom_id res chain seq x y z
N VAL A 1 10.20 1.41 6.85
CA VAL A 1 8.78 1.66 7.23
C VAL A 1 8.52 3.15 7.17
N ILE A 2 7.48 3.52 6.43
CA ILE A 2 7.07 4.88 6.08
C ILE A 2 5.59 4.99 6.43
N GLU A 3 5.18 6.08 7.07
CA GLU A 3 3.78 6.32 7.39
C GLU A 3 3.02 6.73 6.11
N PRO A 4 1.87 6.10 5.78
CA PRO A 4 1.11 6.46 4.61
C PRO A 4 0.37 7.77 4.82
N ASP A 5 0.36 8.63 3.81
CA ASP A 5 -0.34 9.91 3.87
C ASP A 5 -1.80 9.75 3.43
N CYS A 6 -2.63 9.24 4.35
CA CYS A 6 -4.05 9.00 4.10
C CYS A 6 -4.90 10.28 4.06
N ASP A 7 -4.37 11.41 4.53
CA ASP A 7 -5.06 12.69 4.50
C ASP A 7 -5.12 13.27 3.07
N GLN A 8 -4.25 12.82 2.16
CA GLN A 8 -4.27 13.22 0.74
C GLN A 8 -5.43 12.60 -0.04
N TYR A 9 -6.03 11.52 0.45
CA TYR A 9 -7.02 10.73 -0.27
C TYR A 9 -8.43 11.01 0.27
N ASP A 10 -8.92 12.22 0.04
CA ASP A 10 -10.24 12.66 0.50
C ASP A 10 -11.39 12.03 -0.31
N THR A 11 -12.06 11.06 0.31
CA THR A 11 -13.45 10.54 0.17
C THR A 11 -14.11 10.30 -1.21
N HIS A 12 -13.52 10.73 -2.32
CA HIS A 12 -14.08 10.61 -3.68
C HIS A 12 -13.64 9.32 -4.40
N GLY A 13 -12.96 8.43 -3.69
CA GLY A 13 -12.43 7.17 -4.20
C GLY A 13 -10.99 7.28 -4.70
N CYS A 14 -10.33 6.13 -4.85
CA CYS A 14 -8.94 6.05 -5.27
C CYS A 14 -8.79 6.20 -6.79
N ALA A 15 -7.85 7.03 -7.21
CA ALA A 15 -7.42 7.06 -8.61
C ALA A 15 -6.92 5.67 -9.01
N ARG A 16 -7.18 5.25 -10.25
CA ARG A 16 -6.62 4.00 -10.82
C ARG A 16 -5.19 4.19 -11.33
N SER A 17 -4.41 5.04 -10.66
CA SER A 17 -2.99 5.19 -10.95
C SER A 17 -2.26 3.94 -10.44
N TRP A 18 -1.34 3.44 -11.26
CA TRP A 18 -0.49 2.31 -10.92
C TRP A 18 0.78 2.83 -10.23
N ASP A 19 0.79 2.80 -8.90
CA ASP A 19 1.94 3.18 -8.07
C ASP A 19 2.05 2.21 -6.88
N PRO A 20 2.50 0.97 -7.12
CA PRO A 20 2.35 -0.09 -6.15
C PRO A 20 3.09 0.21 -4.84
N VAL A 21 2.49 -0.16 -3.72
CA VAL A 21 3.10 -0.03 -2.39
C VAL A 21 2.98 -1.35 -1.64
N CYS A 22 3.99 -1.70 -0.85
CA CYS A 22 3.92 -2.83 0.06
C CYS A 22 3.56 -2.35 1.47
N GLY A 23 2.55 -2.96 2.07
CA GLY A 23 2.18 -2.75 3.46
C GLY A 23 2.99 -3.64 4.41
N THR A 24 3.08 -3.25 5.68
CA THR A 24 3.66 -4.06 6.78
C THR A 24 2.93 -5.37 7.03
N ASN A 25 1.72 -5.52 6.51
CA ASN A 25 0.93 -6.75 6.53
C ASN A 25 1.36 -7.77 5.46
N GLY A 26 2.41 -7.49 4.68
CA GLY A 26 2.87 -8.35 3.58
C GLY A 26 1.97 -8.31 2.34
N ARG A 27 0.99 -7.40 2.28
CA ARG A 27 0.16 -7.19 1.09
C ARG A 27 0.64 -6.01 0.27
N SER A 28 0.63 -6.20 -1.04
CA SER A 28 0.85 -5.14 -2.00
C SER A 28 -0.47 -4.51 -2.44
N TYR A 29 -0.48 -3.18 -2.55
CA TYR A 29 -1.62 -2.38 -2.96
C TYR A 29 -1.28 -1.65 -4.26
N ASP A 30 -2.27 -1.49 -5.15
CA ASP A 30 -2.07 -0.83 -6.45
C ASP A 30 -1.61 0.63 -6.31
N ASN A 31 -1.98 1.29 -5.20
CA ASN A 31 -1.47 2.58 -4.78
C ASN A 31 -1.71 2.83 -3.28
N GLU A 32 -1.08 3.89 -2.76
CA GLU A 32 -1.17 4.32 -1.37
C GLU A 32 -2.62 4.63 -0.94
N CYS A 33 -3.50 5.05 -1.85
CA CYS A 33 -4.93 5.22 -1.55
C CYS A 33 -5.63 3.89 -1.24
N PHE A 34 -5.38 2.83 -2.02
CA PHE A 34 -5.95 1.52 -1.74
C PHE A 34 -5.45 0.95 -0.40
N LEU A 35 -4.19 1.22 -0.05
CA LEU A 35 -3.63 0.90 1.26
C LEU A 35 -4.38 1.65 2.37
N CYS A 36 -4.59 2.96 2.22
CA CYS A 36 -5.34 3.78 3.18
C CYS A 36 -6.81 3.33 3.34
N SER A 37 -7.45 2.91 2.25
CA SER A 37 -8.80 2.34 2.30
C SER A 37 -8.85 1.05 3.13
N ASP A 38 -7.82 0.20 3.01
CA ASP A 38 -7.73 -1.04 3.76
C ASP A 38 -7.39 -0.80 5.25
N ILE A 39 -6.54 0.18 5.57
CA ILE A 39 -6.28 0.68 6.93
C ILE A 39 -7.60 1.01 7.64
N VAL A 40 -8.46 1.81 6.98
CA VAL A 40 -9.75 2.23 7.54
C VAL A 40 -10.71 1.04 7.64
N SER A 41 -10.72 0.15 6.65
CA SER A 41 -11.61 -1.02 6.59
C SER A 41 -11.28 -2.06 7.66
N GLN A 42 -9.99 -2.32 7.89
CA GLN A 42 -9.51 -3.25 8.90
C GLN A 42 -9.37 -2.62 10.29
N ARG A 43 -9.51 -1.30 10.40
CA ARG A 43 -9.20 -0.51 11.62
C ARG A 43 -7.80 -0.83 12.14
N ASP A 44 -6.86 -0.98 11.21
CA ASP A 44 -5.49 -1.35 11.51
C ASP A 44 -4.53 -0.23 11.08
N SER A 45 -3.38 -0.13 11.71
CA SER A 45 -2.34 0.85 11.40
C SER A 45 -1.27 0.19 10.53
N MET A 46 -1.48 0.21 9.22
CA MET A 46 -0.51 -0.33 8.26
C MET A 46 0.50 0.75 7.88
N MET A 47 1.78 0.39 7.85
CA MET A 47 2.82 1.27 7.33
C MET A 47 3.25 0.78 5.96
N VAL A 48 3.79 1.68 5.14
CA VAL A 48 4.42 1.32 3.88
C VAL A 48 5.83 0.80 4.18
N THR A 49 6.12 -0.45 3.85
CA THR A 49 7.47 -1.01 3.95
C THR A 49 8.33 -0.52 2.80
N ASP A 50 7.77 -0.51 1.58
CA ASP A 50 8.43 -0.07 0.36
C ASP A 50 7.45 0.64 -0.58
N LYS A 51 7.87 1.79 -1.12
CA LYS A 51 7.21 2.45 -2.26
C LYS A 51 7.79 1.84 -3.53
N ALA A 52 6.98 1.17 -4.34
CA ALA A 52 7.49 0.37 -5.46
C ALA A 52 7.85 1.26 -6.66
N SER A 53 8.99 1.94 -6.56
CA SER A 53 9.74 2.46 -7.71
C SER A 53 10.63 1.39 -8.36
N LEU A 54 10.51 0.12 -7.95
CA LEU A 54 11.34 -1.00 -8.41
C LEU A 54 10.55 -2.00 -9.25
N SER A 55 11.24 -2.62 -10.21
CA SER A 55 10.71 -3.59 -11.18
C SER A 55 9.71 -4.57 -10.55
N PHE A 56 8.60 -4.80 -11.23
CA PHE A 56 7.45 -5.64 -10.83
C PHE A 56 7.82 -6.95 -10.10
N TYR A 57 8.93 -7.59 -10.47
CA TYR A 57 9.41 -8.83 -9.84
C TYR A 57 9.99 -8.65 -8.42
N LEU A 58 10.53 -7.48 -8.09
CA LEU A 58 11.09 -7.22 -6.77
C LEU A 58 10.00 -6.92 -5.73
N ALA A 59 8.91 -6.27 -6.13
CA ALA A 59 7.76 -6.03 -5.25
C ALA A 59 7.15 -7.35 -4.73
N LEU A 60 7.12 -8.39 -5.57
CA LEU A 60 6.69 -9.75 -5.20
C LEU A 60 7.69 -10.49 -4.29
N LEU A 61 8.98 -10.12 -4.33
CA LEU A 61 10.02 -10.72 -3.47
C LEU A 61 10.16 -10.01 -2.13
N LEU A 62 9.88 -8.70 -2.08
CA LEU A 62 10.03 -7.86 -0.89
C LEU A 62 8.74 -7.79 -0.06
N CYS A 63 7.58 -7.79 -0.71
CA CYS A 63 6.30 -7.97 -0.05
C CYS A 63 6.06 -9.47 0.09
N GLY A 64 6.61 -10.05 1.16
CA GLY A 64 6.58 -11.48 1.40
C GLY A 64 5.15 -12.03 1.29
N SER A 65 4.92 -12.89 0.31
CA SER A 65 3.80 -13.84 0.36
C SER A 65 4.14 -14.94 1.36
N GLU A 66 3.19 -15.22 2.27
CA GLU A 66 3.03 -16.37 3.20
C GLU A 66 2.70 -15.80 4.60
N VAL A 67 1.44 -15.68 5.04
CA VAL A 67 0.31 -16.63 5.02
C VAL A 67 -1.04 -15.92 4.90
#